data_AF-A0A0D9V0K3-F1
#
_entry.id   AF-A0A0D9V0K3-F1
#
_cell.length_a   1.000
_cell.length_b   1.000
_cell.length_c   1.000
_cell.angle_alpha   90.00
_cell.angle_beta   90.00
_cell.angle_gamma   90.00
#
_symmetry.space_group_name_H-M   'P 1'
#
loop_
_entity.id
_entity.type
_entity.pdbx_description
1 polymer ?
#
loop_
_entity_poly.entity_id
_entity_poly.type
_entity_poly.pdbx_seq_one_letter_code
_entity_poly.pdbx_strand_id
1 'polypeptide(L)'
;MVANAGLRAYREVLRLVRRLPADARPYYAKYARENFVNYRHLSPDDDLPALLRRAYAHSSWVLSKYSIDADTAAGRLKEVCGAEGG
;
A
#
# COMPACT_ATOMS: atom_id res chain seq x y z
N MET A 1 -14.26 -10.73 12.29
CA MET A 1 -14.62 -9.69 11.30
C MET A 1 -13.40 -9.38 10.42
N VAL A 2 -13.19 -10.17 9.37
CA VAL A 2 -12.08 -10.00 8.38
C VAL A 2 -12.45 -8.86 7.43
N ALA A 3 -12.66 -7.66 7.97
CA ALA A 3 -12.98 -6.48 7.19
C ALA A 3 -11.70 -5.89 6.59
N ASN A 4 -11.31 -6.50 5.45
CA ASN A 4 -10.62 -5.90 4.32
C ASN A 4 -9.22 -5.29 4.58
N ALA A 5 -8.23 -6.15 4.86
CA ALA A 5 -6.81 -5.77 4.90
C ALA A 5 -6.37 -5.02 3.63
N GLY A 6 -6.90 -5.39 2.45
CA GLY A 6 -6.70 -4.66 1.20
C GLY A 6 -7.14 -3.19 1.25
N LEU A 7 -8.32 -2.89 1.81
CA LEU A 7 -8.85 -1.53 1.96
C LEU A 7 -8.06 -0.73 2.99
N ARG A 8 -7.63 -1.39 4.08
CA ARG A 8 -6.75 -0.77 5.07
C ARG A 8 -5.41 -0.40 4.45
N ALA A 9 -4.79 -1.31 3.71
CA ALA A 9 -3.55 -1.07 3.00
C ALA A 9 -3.72 0.05 1.96
N TYR A 10 -4.81 0.03 1.17
CA TYR A 10 -5.11 1.10 0.22
C TYR A 10 -5.18 2.47 0.87
N ARG A 11 -5.86 2.58 2.02
CA ARG A 11 -5.95 3.85 2.78
C ARG A 11 -4.57 4.32 3.23
N GLU A 12 -3.73 3.43 3.76
CA GLU A 12 -2.36 3.80 4.15
C GLU A 12 -1.53 4.24 2.93
N VAL A 13 -1.62 3.55 1.80
CA VAL A 13 -0.95 3.96 0.55
C VAL A 13 -1.36 5.38 0.14
N LEU A 14 -2.66 5.72 0.19
CA LEU A 14 -3.12 7.08 -0.10
C LEU A 14 -2.62 8.12 0.92
N ARG A 15 -2.33 7.73 2.17
CA ARG A 15 -1.66 8.63 3.13
C ARG A 15 -0.21 8.88 2.74
N LEU A 16 0.50 7.85 2.27
CA LEU A 16 1.87 7.97 1.79
C LEU A 16 1.97 8.83 0.52
N VAL A 17 1.04 8.67 -0.43
CA VAL A 17 0.97 9.51 -1.63
C VAL A 17 0.89 11.00 -1.29
N ARG A 18 0.17 11.37 -0.22
CA ARG A 18 0.09 12.77 0.23
C ARG A 18 1.42 13.35 0.73
N ARG A 19 2.38 12.50 1.09
CA ARG A 19 3.74 12.92 1.51
C ARG A 19 4.67 13.17 0.33
N LEU A 20 4.31 12.73 -0.87
CA LEU A 20 5.11 12.94 -2.08
C LEU A 20 5.07 14.41 -2.53
N PRO A 21 6.03 14.84 -3.38
CA PRO A 21 5.97 16.10 -4.10
C PRO A 21 4.65 16.28 -4.85
N ALA A 22 4.13 17.51 -4.90
CA ALA A 22 2.77 17.80 -5.37
C ALA A 22 2.49 17.34 -6.81
N ASP A 23 3.49 17.44 -7.68
CA ASP A 23 3.50 17.00 -9.07
C ASP A 23 3.43 15.47 -9.22
N ALA A 24 4.01 14.72 -8.28
CA ALA A 24 4.01 13.26 -8.29
C ALA A 24 2.70 12.64 -7.76
N ARG A 25 1.95 13.36 -6.90
CA ARG A 25 0.76 12.81 -6.22
C ARG A 25 -0.30 12.26 -7.17
N PRO A 26 -0.71 12.96 -8.26
CA PRO A 26 -1.77 12.46 -9.14
C PRO A 26 -1.42 11.14 -9.80
N TYR A 27 -0.16 10.99 -10.24
CA TYR A 27 0.34 9.77 -10.86
C TYR A 27 0.26 8.58 -9.88
N TYR A 28 0.81 8.73 -8.67
CA TYR A 28 0.83 7.64 -7.70
C TYR A 28 -0.55 7.35 -7.07
N ALA A 29 -1.44 8.35 -6.95
CA ALA A 29 -2.81 8.14 -6.53
C ALA A 29 -3.60 7.30 -7.54
N LYS A 30 -3.42 7.59 -8.85
CA LYS A 30 -4.02 6.80 -9.94
C LYS A 30 -3.48 5.37 -9.93
N TYR A 31 -2.16 5.21 -9.87
CA TYR A 31 -1.51 3.90 -9.85
C TYR A 31 -1.97 3.05 -8.65
N ALA A 32 -2.08 3.65 -7.46
CA ALA A 32 -2.61 2.96 -6.28
C ALA A 32 -4.06 2.52 -6.48
N ARG A 33 -4.91 3.38 -7.06
CA ARG A 33 -6.30 3.01 -7.35
C ARG A 33 -6.37 1.81 -8.31
N GLU A 34 -5.60 1.84 -9.40
CA GLU A 34 -5.57 0.76 -10.39
C GLU A 34 -5.10 -0.57 -9.79
N ASN A 35 -4.09 -0.55 -8.92
CA ASN A 35 -3.60 -1.75 -8.25
C ASN A 35 -4.64 -2.35 -7.28
N PHE A 36 -5.31 -1.51 -6.48
CA PHE A 36 -6.20 -1.97 -5.42
C PHE A 36 -7.64 -2.25 -5.88
N VAL A 37 -8.07 -1.80 -7.07
CA VAL A 37 -9.37 -2.19 -7.64
C VAL A 37 -9.46 -3.70 -7.79
N ASN A 38 -8.36 -4.35 -8.18
CA ASN A 38 -8.30 -5.80 -8.34
C ASN A 38 -8.47 -6.55 -7.01
N TYR A 39 -8.15 -5.92 -5.88
CA TYR A 39 -8.22 -6.57 -4.56
C TYR A 39 -9.67 -6.76 -4.09
N ARG A 40 -10.64 -6.13 -4.76
CA ARG A 40 -12.08 -6.32 -4.49
C ARG A 40 -12.65 -7.61 -5.10
N HIS A 41 -11.94 -8.19 -6.05
CA HIS A 41 -12.38 -9.37 -6.80
C HIS A 41 -11.49 -10.58 -6.53
N LEU A 42 -10.80 -10.60 -5.39
CA LEU A 42 -9.91 -11.69 -5.05
C LEU A 42 -10.70 -12.99 -4.89
N SER A 43 -10.25 -14.01 -5.60
CA SER A 43 -10.63 -15.41 -5.44
C SER A 43 -10.04 -15.95 -4.13
N PRO A 44 -10.61 -17.01 -3.54
CA PRO A 44 -9.95 -17.77 -2.47
C PRO A 44 -8.53 -18.25 -2.82
N ASP A 45 -8.22 -18.38 -4.10
CA ASP A 45 -6.88 -18.79 -4.60
C ASP A 45 -5.87 -17.63 -4.65
N ASP A 46 -6.31 -16.39 -4.48
CA ASP A 46 -5.42 -15.24 -4.54
C ASP A 46 -4.63 -15.06 -3.23
N ASP A 47 -3.31 -14.95 -3.35
CA ASP A 47 -2.40 -14.71 -2.22
C ASP A 47 -2.44 -13.23 -1.81
N LEU A 48 -3.49 -12.85 -1.07
CA LEU A 48 -3.64 -11.53 -0.45
C LEU A 48 -2.38 -11.14 0.36
N PRO A 49 -1.77 -12.00 1.19
CA PRO A 49 -0.50 -11.69 1.84
C PRO A 49 0.63 -11.29 0.87
N ALA A 50 0.80 -11.99 -0.26
CA ALA A 50 1.79 -11.59 -1.27
C ALA A 50 1.46 -10.24 -1.91
N LEU A 51 0.19 -9.97 -2.20
CA LEU A 51 -0.27 -8.70 -2.72
C LEU A 51 -0.01 -7.54 -1.74
N LEU A 52 -0.22 -7.76 -0.44
CA LEU A 52 0.08 -6.79 0.61
C LEU A 52 1.59 -6.57 0.76
N ARG A 53 2.42 -7.63 0.69
CA ARG A 53 3.89 -7.51 0.68
C ARG A 53 4.38 -6.67 -0.51
N ARG A 54 3.83 -6.89 -1.71
CA ARG A 54 4.17 -6.09 -2.89
C ARG A 54 3.77 -4.63 -2.73
N ALA A 55 2.58 -4.36 -2.19
CA ALA A 55 2.12 -3.00 -1.94
C ALA A 55 3.03 -2.25 -0.95
N TYR A 56 3.47 -2.92 0.12
CA TYR A 56 4.45 -2.37 1.06
C TYR A 56 5.79 -2.08 0.37
N ALA A 57 6.37 -3.06 -0.30
CA ALA A 57 7.67 -2.92 -0.98
C ALA A 57 7.66 -1.79 -2.01
N HIS A 58 6.62 -1.70 -2.82
CA HIS A 58 6.48 -0.64 -3.81
C HIS A 58 6.34 0.74 -3.15
N SER A 59 5.50 0.86 -2.12
CA SER A 59 5.32 2.13 -1.42
C SER A 59 6.62 2.61 -0.78
N SER A 60 7.39 1.72 -0.16
CA SER A 60 8.70 2.03 0.40
C SER A 60 9.68 2.50 -0.67
N TRP A 61 9.76 1.80 -1.81
CA TRP A 61 10.60 2.21 -2.93
C TRP A 61 10.25 3.60 -3.46
N VAL A 62 8.96 3.91 -3.61
CA VAL A 62 8.50 5.24 -4.05
C VAL A 62 8.91 6.32 -3.04
N LEU A 63 8.76 6.08 -1.74
CA LEU A 63 9.18 7.04 -0.72
C LEU A 63 10.69 7.30 -0.79
N SER A 64 11.50 6.24 -0.89
CA SER A 64 12.95 6.36 -1.01
C SER A 64 13.38 7.10 -2.28
N LYS A 65 12.64 6.94 -3.40
CA LYS A 65 12.88 7.70 -4.65
C LYS A 65 12.81 9.22 -4.45
N TYR A 66 12.00 9.69 -3.49
CA TYR A 66 11.85 11.10 -3.15
C TYR A 66 12.59 11.49 -1.85
N SER A 67 13.57 10.68 -1.41
CA SER A 67 14.34 10.89 -0.18
C SER A 67 13.49 10.99 1.09
N ILE A 68 12.31 10.36 1.10
CA ILE A 68 11.45 10.24 2.27
C ILE A 68 11.84 8.95 3.00
N ASP A 69 12.12 9.04 4.30
CA ASP A 69 12.43 7.87 5.13
C ASP A 69 11.24 6.90 5.17
N ALA A 70 11.39 5.79 4.45
CA ALA A 70 10.36 4.77 4.30
C ALA A 70 10.11 3.99 5.60
N ASP A 71 11.12 3.79 6.44
CA ASP A 71 11.00 2.99 7.66
C ASP A 71 10.11 3.72 8.67
N THR A 72 10.30 5.04 8.81
CA THR A 72 9.41 5.89 9.62
C THR A 72 8.08 6.12 8.92
N ALA A 73 8.10 6.42 7.61
CA ALA A 73 6.89 6.87 6.93
C ALA A 73 5.86 5.75 6.70
N ALA A 74 6.32 4.55 6.34
CA ALA A 74 5.47 3.42 5.97
C ALA A 74 5.20 2.45 7.12
N GLY A 75 5.57 2.78 8.38
CA GLY A 75 5.36 1.90 9.54
C GLY A 75 3.93 1.38 9.69
N ARG A 76 2.92 2.24 9.52
CA ARG A 76 1.50 1.81 9.56
C ARG A 76 1.12 0.88 8.41
N LEU A 77 1.69 1.08 7.22
CA LEU A 77 1.46 0.18 6.09
C LEU A 77 2.12 -1.18 6.35
N LYS A 78 3.33 -1.18 6.93
CA LYS A 78 4.04 -2.41 7.35
C LYS A 78 3.20 -3.23 8.33
N GLU A 79 2.62 -2.59 9.34
CA GLU A 79 1.72 -3.25 10.30
C GLU A 79 0.51 -3.86 9.61
N VAL A 80 -0.17 -3.11 8.73
CA VAL A 80 -1.35 -3.62 8.01
C VAL A 80 -0.99 -4.78 7.08
N CYS A 81 0.17 -4.75 6.44
CA CYS A 81 0.63 -5.81 5.55
C CYS A 81 1.25 -7.02 6.30
N GLY A 82 1.67 -6.84 7.56
CA GLY A 82 2.32 -7.86 8.39
C GLY A 82 1.42 -8.50 9.46
N ALA A 83 0.27 -7.91 9.77
CA ALA A 83 -0.67 -8.41 10.77
C ALA A 83 -1.44 -9.70 10.40
N GLU A 84 -1.12 -10.34 9.27
CA GLU A 84 -1.72 -11.63 8.86
C GLU A 84 -0.75 -12.82 9.03
N GLY A 85 0.12 -12.75 10.04
CA GLY A 85 1.12 -13.78 10.33
C GLY A 85 1.27 -14.10 11.82
N GLY A 86 0.16 -14.15 12.57
CA GLY A 86 0.11 -14.59 13.97
C GLY A 86 -1.06 -15.52 14.21
#